data_AF-Q2VBK3-F1
#
_entry.id   AF-Q2VBK3-F1
#
_cell.length_a   1.000
_cell.length_b   1.000
_cell.length_c   1.000
_cell.angle_alpha   90.00
_cell.angle_beta   90.00
_cell.angle_gamma   90.00
#
_symmetry.space_group_name_H-M   'P 1'
#
loop_
_entity.id
_entity.type
_entity.pdbx_description
1 polymer ?
#
loop_
_entity_poly.entity_id
_entity_poly.type
_entity_poly.pdbx_seq_one_letter_code
_entity_poly.pdbx_strand_id
1 'polypeptide(L)'
;LLPDNRHAADYQQLRERLIQELNLTPQQLHEESNLIQAGLDSIRLMSWLHWFRKNGYRLTLRELYAAPTLAAWNQLMLSRSPENAEEETLP
;
A
#
# COMPACT_ATOMS: atom_id res chain seq x y z
N LEU A 1 -6.65 22.40 -5.69
CA LEU A 1 -5.86 21.30 -5.11
C LEU A 1 -6.47 20.01 -5.62
N LEU A 2 -6.05 19.57 -6.80
CA LEU A 2 -6.42 18.24 -7.28
C LEU A 2 -5.70 17.26 -6.35
N PRO A 3 -6.39 16.28 -5.72
CA PRO A 3 -5.69 15.22 -5.05
C PRO A 3 -4.70 14.64 -6.05
N ASP A 4 -3.45 14.44 -5.62
CA ASP A 4 -2.36 13.97 -6.47
C ASP A 4 -2.84 12.79 -7.33
N ASN A 5 -3.04 13.04 -8.63
CA ASN A 5 -3.81 12.16 -9.51
C ASN A 5 -3.09 10.80 -9.70
N ARG A 6 -1.81 10.76 -9.36
CA ARG A 6 -0.95 9.58 -9.36
C ARG A 6 -1.21 8.71 -8.14
N HIS A 7 -1.29 9.28 -6.93
CA HIS A 7 -1.59 8.48 -5.73
C HIS A 7 -2.92 7.72 -5.86
N ALA A 8 -3.97 8.39 -6.36
CA ALA A 8 -5.25 7.74 -6.61
C ALA A 8 -5.14 6.58 -7.62
N ALA A 9 -4.34 6.74 -8.69
CA ALA A 9 -4.10 5.70 -9.68
C ALA A 9 -3.29 4.53 -9.09
N ASP A 10 -2.23 4.80 -8.33
CA ASP A 10 -1.42 3.78 -7.64
C ASP A 10 -2.28 2.99 -6.65
N TYR A 11 -3.15 3.66 -5.89
CA TYR A 11 -4.06 3.00 -4.95
C TYR A 11 -5.07 2.09 -5.65
N GLN A 12 -5.63 2.51 -6.80
CA GLN A 12 -6.49 1.64 -7.60
C GLN A 12 -5.73 0.41 -8.09
N GLN A 13 -4.51 0.58 -8.60
CA GLN A 13 -3.68 -0.54 -9.05
C GLN A 13 -3.32 -1.51 -7.92
N LEU A 14 -3.02 -1.00 -6.73
CA LEU A 14 -2.82 -1.79 -5.51
C LEU A 14 -4.04 -2.67 -5.24
N ARG A 15 -5.23 -2.05 -5.20
CA ARG A 15 -6.48 -2.76 -4.90
C ARG A 15 -6.79 -3.83 -5.95
N GLU A 16 -6.68 -3.53 -7.23
CA GLU A 16 -6.95 -4.49 -8.31
C GLU A 16 -6.02 -5.70 -8.23
N ARG A 17 -4.73 -5.46 -8.01
CA ARG A 17 -3.74 -6.54 -7.87
C ARG A 17 -4.00 -7.40 -6.64
N LEU A 18 -4.36 -6.81 -5.50
CA LEU A 18 -4.73 -7.58 -4.29
C LEU A 18 -5.96 -8.44 -4.53
N ILE A 19 -6.98 -7.93 -5.22
CA ILE A 19 -8.19 -8.67 -5.61
C ILE A 19 -7.82 -9.89 -6.45
N GLN A 20 -6.96 -9.72 -7.45
CA GLN A 20 -6.51 -10.83 -8.31
C GLN A 20 -5.66 -11.85 -7.53
N GLU A 21 -4.75 -11.37 -6.68
CA GLU A 21 -3.77 -12.20 -5.96
C GLU A 21 -4.41 -13.04 -4.84
N LEU A 22 -5.39 -12.45 -4.14
CA LEU A 22 -6.18 -13.09 -3.08
C LEU A 22 -7.43 -13.80 -3.61
N ASN A 23 -7.66 -13.75 -4.93
CA ASN A 23 -8.82 -14.32 -5.60
C ASN A 23 -10.16 -13.85 -4.97
N LEU A 24 -10.21 -12.56 -4.62
CA LEU A 24 -11.38 -11.88 -4.04
C LEU A 24 -12.17 -11.16 -5.14
N THR A 25 -13.37 -10.72 -4.80
CA THR A 25 -14.11 -9.72 -5.60
C THR A 25 -13.88 -8.31 -5.04
N PRO A 26 -14.10 -7.24 -5.84
CA PRO A 26 -13.97 -5.86 -5.37
C PRO A 26 -14.85 -5.53 -4.15
N GLN A 27 -15.96 -6.26 -3.98
CA GLN A 27 -16.89 -6.11 -2.87
C GLN A 27 -16.45 -6.83 -1.60
N GLN A 28 -15.58 -7.86 -1.71
CA GLN A 28 -15.07 -8.61 -0.57
C GLN A 28 -13.82 -7.97 0.06
N LEU A 29 -13.06 -7.19 -0.72
CA LEU A 29 -11.92 -6.45 -0.21
C LEU A 29 -12.37 -5.08 0.32
N HIS A 30 -12.57 -5.00 1.63
CA HIS A 30 -12.89 -3.77 2.34
C HIS A 30 -11.62 -3.06 2.81
N GLU A 31 -11.76 -1.77 3.14
CA GLU A 31 -10.65 -0.94 3.61
C GLU A 31 -10.03 -1.49 4.92
N GLU A 32 -10.86 -2.05 5.80
CA GLU A 32 -10.42 -2.63 7.07
C GLU A 32 -10.11 -4.13 7.00
N SER A 33 -10.24 -4.75 5.81
CA SER A 33 -9.92 -6.17 5.63
C SER A 33 -8.45 -6.44 5.93
N ASN A 34 -8.19 -7.38 6.83
CA ASN A 34 -6.84 -7.84 7.11
C ASN A 34 -6.34 -8.72 5.94
N LEU A 35 -5.38 -8.20 5.18
CA LEU A 35 -4.82 -8.82 4.00
C LEU A 35 -4.10 -10.13 4.33
N ILE A 36 -3.43 -10.21 5.48
CA ILE A 36 -2.76 -11.45 5.92
C ILE A 36 -3.79 -12.54 6.22
N GLN A 37 -4.88 -12.20 6.89
CA GLN A 37 -5.98 -13.14 7.12
C GLN A 37 -6.71 -13.53 5.82
N ALA A 38 -6.73 -12.64 4.82
CA ALA A 38 -7.26 -12.91 3.50
C ALA A 38 -6.36 -13.82 2.64
N GLY A 39 -5.14 -14.15 3.11
CA GLY A 39 -4.24 -15.09 2.44
C GLY A 39 -2.89 -14.49 2.01
N LEU A 40 -2.61 -13.23 2.36
CA LEU A 40 -1.33 -12.61 2.07
C LEU A 40 -0.22 -13.17 2.96
N ASP A 41 0.76 -13.82 2.35
CA ASP A 41 1.89 -14.42 3.05
C ASP A 41 3.16 -13.55 3.02
N SER A 42 4.17 -13.94 3.81
CA SER A 42 5.41 -13.18 3.99
C SER A 42 6.21 -12.98 2.69
N ILE A 43 6.13 -13.92 1.75
CA ILE A 43 6.81 -13.83 0.46
C ILE A 43 6.09 -12.82 -0.43
N ARG A 44 4.75 -12.84 -0.44
CA ARG A 44 3.95 -11.86 -1.17
C ARG A 44 4.12 -10.45 -0.62
N LEU A 45 4.21 -10.29 0.70
CA LEU A 45 4.52 -9.01 1.33
C LEU A 45 5.85 -8.41 0.87
N MET A 46 6.88 -9.23 0.65
CA MET A 46 8.15 -8.76 0.08
C MET A 46 7.99 -8.26 -1.36
N SER A 47 7.18 -8.93 -2.17
CA SER A 47 6.84 -8.48 -3.52
C SER A 47 6.08 -7.16 -3.50
N TRP A 48 5.15 -6.99 -2.55
CA TRP A 48 4.44 -5.73 -2.33
C TRP A 48 5.36 -4.61 -1.88
N LEU A 49 6.26 -4.88 -0.93
CA LEU A 49 7.27 -3.92 -0.51
C LEU A 49 8.13 -3.45 -1.69
N HIS A 50 8.53 -4.35 -2.57
CA HIS A 50 9.25 -4.00 -3.79
C HIS A 50 8.41 -3.13 -4.73
N TRP A 51 7.12 -3.46 -4.90
CA TRP A 51 6.20 -2.66 -5.71
C TRP A 51 6.04 -1.24 -5.16
N PHE A 52 5.82 -1.06 -3.85
CA PHE A 52 5.73 0.26 -3.22
C PHE A 52 6.98 1.10 -3.50
N ARG A 53 8.16 0.52 -3.27
CA ARG A 53 9.45 1.20 -3.50
C ARG A 53 9.65 1.57 -4.97
N LYS A 54 9.23 0.71 -5.90
CA LYS A 54 9.29 0.99 -7.34
C LYS A 54 8.38 2.15 -7.75
N ASN A 55 7.24 2.33 -7.07
CA ASN A 55 6.33 3.46 -7.30
C ASN A 55 6.72 4.74 -6.53
N GLY A 56 7.83 4.72 -5.79
CA GLY A 56 8.35 5.88 -5.06
C GLY A 56 7.98 5.94 -3.59
N TYR A 57 7.20 4.98 -3.07
CA TYR A 57 6.81 4.91 -1.67
C TYR A 57 7.90 4.22 -0.84
N ARG A 58 8.48 4.95 0.11
CA ARG A 58 9.55 4.43 1.00
C ARG A 58 8.94 3.75 2.23
N LEU A 59 8.28 2.62 2.02
CA LEU A 59 7.70 1.80 3.09
C LEU A 59 8.70 0.74 3.57
N THR A 60 8.48 0.24 4.78
CA THR A 60 9.18 -0.91 5.34
C THR A 60 8.25 -2.11 5.52
N LEU A 61 8.83 -3.31 5.53
CA LEU A 61 8.07 -4.54 5.80
C LEU A 61 7.35 -4.48 7.16
N ARG A 62 8.02 -3.91 8.17
CA ARG A 62 7.45 -3.75 9.52
C ARG A 62 6.18 -2.91 9.50
N GLU A 63 6.15 -1.81 8.75
CA GLU A 63 4.96 -0.97 8.61
C GLU A 63 3.80 -1.73 7.94
N LEU A 64 4.08 -2.51 6.90
CA LEU A 64 3.06 -3.34 6.24
C LEU A 64 2.47 -4.40 7.19
N TYR A 65 3.29 -5.00 8.06
CA TYR A 65 2.83 -5.97 9.06
C TYR A 65 2.13 -5.34 10.26
N ALA A 66 2.49 -4.13 10.66
CA ALA A 66 1.91 -3.47 11.83
C ALA A 66 0.41 -3.23 11.65
N ALA A 67 -0.01 -2.89 10.44
CA ALA A 67 -1.41 -2.72 10.06
C ALA A 67 -1.64 -3.27 8.64
N PRO A 68 -1.92 -4.57 8.50
CA PRO A 68 -2.06 -5.24 7.22
C PRO A 68 -3.45 -5.00 6.61
N THR A 69 -3.93 -3.76 6.59
CA THR A 69 -5.24 -3.38 6.05
C THR A 69 -5.06 -2.46 4.86
N LEU A 70 -6.02 -2.49 3.93
CA LEU A 70 -5.98 -1.64 2.74
C LEU A 70 -6.00 -0.14 3.12
N ALA A 71 -6.78 0.23 4.15
CA ALA A 71 -6.82 1.58 4.71
C ALA A 71 -5.46 2.02 5.25
N ALA A 72 -4.81 1.17 6.05
CA ALA A 72 -3.52 1.52 6.64
C ALA A 72 -2.42 1.64 5.58
N TRP A 73 -2.43 0.76 4.58
CA TRP A 73 -1.48 0.86 3.47
C TRP A 73 -1.69 2.12 2.63
N ASN A 74 -2.94 2.54 2.40
CA ASN A 74 -3.24 3.81 1.75
C ASN A 74 -2.71 5.01 2.57
N GLN A 75 -2.87 4.98 3.90
CA GLN A 75 -2.31 6.01 4.78
C GLN A 75 -0.78 6.05 4.75
N LEU A 76 -0.13 4.88 4.67
CA LEU A 76 1.33 4.80 4.48
C LEU A 76 1.75 5.38 3.13
N MET A 77 1.00 5.13 2.06
CA MET A 77 1.25 5.73 0.74
C MET A 77 1.17 7.25 0.80
N LEU A 78 0.11 7.81 1.41
CA LEU A 78 -0.04 9.25 1.63
C LEU A 78 1.14 9.84 2.41
N SER A 79 1.52 9.19 3.51
CA SER A 79 2.54 9.70 4.43
C SER A 79 3.95 9.63 3.83
N ARG A 80 4.24 8.58 3.05
CA ARG A 80 5.56 8.29 2.46
C ARG A 80 5.59 8.56 0.95
N SER A 81 4.73 9.46 0.49
CA SER A 81 4.72 9.95 -0.87
C SER A 81 6.12 10.44 -1.26
N PRO A 82 6.56 10.27 -2.52
CA PRO A 82 7.87 10.74 -2.96
C PRO A 82 8.10 12.24 -2.71
N GLU A 83 7.02 13.03 -2.59
CA GLU A 83 7.03 14.47 -2.28
C GLU A 83 7.31 14.78 -0.79
N ASN A 84 6.96 13.88 0.14
CA ASN A 84 7.24 14.05 1.58
C ASN A 84 8.66 13.65 1.98
N ALA A 85 9.44 13.07 1.05
CA ALA A 85 10.80 12.60 1.33
C ALA A 85 11.82 13.72 1.56
N GLU A 86 11.45 14.98 1.29
CA GLU A 86 12.31 16.16 1.40
C GLU A 86 12.26 16.81 2.79
N GLU A 87 11.27 16.46 3.62
CA GLU A 87 11.02 17.13 4.92
C GLU A 87 11.72 16.44 6.12
N GLU A 88 12.21 15.20 5.96
CA GLU A 88 12.92 14.44 7.02
C GLU A 88 14.47 14.53 6.92
N THR A 89 15.00 15.49 6.16
CA THR A 89 16.43 15.86 6.17
C THR A 89 16.61 17.32 6.54
N LEU A 90 16.46 17.64 7.83
CA LEU A 90 17.07 18.79 8.55
C LEU A 90 16.63 18.71 10.02
N PRO A 91 17.49 18.93 11.05
CA PRO A 91 18.94 19.15 11.06
C PRO A 91 19.77 17.95 11.57
#